data_AF-I1BR22-F1
#
_entry.id   AF-I1BR22-F1
#
_cell.length_a   1.000
_cell.length_b   1.000
_cell.length_c   1.000
_cell.angle_alpha   90.00
_cell.angle_beta   90.00
_cell.angle_gamma   90.00
#
_symmetry.space_group_name_H-M   'P 1'
#
loop_
_entity.id
_entity.type
_entity.pdbx_description
1 polymer ?
#
loop_
_entity_poly.entity_id
_entity_poly.type
_entity_poly.pdbx_seq_one_letter_code
_entity_poly.pdbx_strand_id
1 'polypeptide(L)' 'MSEIDKSTTVAIEYWFRCLDEDGDGIITCYDLYQYWKEQEKRLQHMIEIYHYHIEEFIHFEDIIRQM' A
#
# COMPACT_ATOMS: atom_id res chain seq x y z
N MET A 1 12.44 7.64 17.61
CA MET A 1 11.48 8.30 16.70
C MET A 1 11.37 7.37 15.51
N SER A 2 10.42 6.44 15.60
CA SER A 2 10.33 5.26 14.74
C SER A 2 9.78 5.64 13.36
N GLU A 3 10.15 4.88 12.33
CA GLU A 3 9.59 4.90 10.95
C GLU A 3 8.06 4.76 10.87
N ILE A 4 7.40 4.61 12.02
CA ILE A 4 6.00 4.27 12.21
C ILE A 4 5.18 5.51 12.53
N ASP A 5 5.80 6.63 12.91
CA ASP A 5 5.08 7.82 13.32
C ASP A 5 4.53 8.61 12.11
N LYS A 6 3.39 8.11 11.63
CA LYS A 6 2.57 8.72 10.59
C LYS A 6 1.92 10.03 11.03
N SER A 7 2.13 10.48 12.27
CA SER A 7 1.68 11.81 12.72
C SER A 7 2.66 12.93 12.35
N THR A 8 3.88 12.59 11.92
CA THR A 8 4.86 13.58 11.48
C THR A 8 4.46 14.16 10.12
N THR A 9 4.65 15.48 9.93
CA THR A 9 4.35 16.17 8.67
C THR A 9 5.06 15.55 7.48
N VAL A 10 6.31 15.10 7.67
CA VAL A 10 7.12 14.43 6.64
C VAL A 10 6.48 13.10 6.20
N ALA A 11 6.00 12.30 7.16
CA ALA A 11 5.31 11.04 6.83
C ALA A 11 3.97 11.30 6.13
N ILE A 12 3.22 12.32 6.58
CA ILE A 12 1.95 12.70 5.96
C ILE A 12 2.16 13.15 4.51
N GLU A 13 3.14 14.01 4.24
CA GLU A 13 3.49 14.45 2.88
C GLU A 13 3.93 13.29 2.00
N TYR A 14 4.73 12.37 2.54
CA TYR A 14 5.16 11.18 1.80
C TYR A 14 3.96 10.33 1.36
N TRP A 15 3.08 9.95 2.29
CA TRP A 15 1.90 9.13 1.98
C TRP A 15 0.91 9.87 1.08
N PHE A 16 0.78 11.19 1.24
CA PHE A 16 -0.05 12.01 0.36
C PHE A 16 0.43 11.92 -1.09
N ARG A 17 1.73 12.09 -1.33
CA ARG A 17 2.32 11.96 -2.68
C ARG A 17 2.24 10.54 -3.25
N CYS A 18 2.24 9.51 -2.39
CA CYS A 18 2.05 8.13 -2.84
C CYS A 18 0.61 7.87 -3.32
N LEU A 19 -0.38 8.62 -2.81
CA LEU A 19 -1.80 8.47 -3.15
C LEU A 19 -2.25 9.43 -4.27
N ASP A 20 -1.58 10.57 -4.39
CA ASP A 20 -1.79 11.59 -5.43
C ASP A 20 -0.98 11.24 -6.69
N GLU A 21 -1.53 10.32 -7.51
CA GLU A 21 -0.83 9.75 -8.67
C GLU A 21 -0.63 10.78 -9.81
N ASP A 22 -1.55 11.73 -9.97
CA ASP A 22 -1.45 12.78 -11.00
C ASP A 22 -0.78 14.06 -10.48
N GLY A 23 -0.57 14.19 -9.17
CA GLY A 23 0.24 15.24 -8.55
C GLY A 23 -0.47 16.60 -8.54
N ASP A 24 -1.80 16.60 -8.57
CA ASP A 24 -2.61 17.81 -8.58
C ASP A 24 -2.83 18.39 -7.17
N GLY A 25 -2.39 17.66 -6.14
CA GLY A 25 -2.53 18.06 -4.75
C GLY A 25 -3.89 17.68 -4.14
N ILE A 26 -4.67 16.81 -4.78
CA ILE A 26 -6.01 16.40 -4.35
C ILE A 26 -6.13 14.88 -4.40
N ILE A 27 -6.45 14.29 -3.25
CA ILE A 27 -6.84 12.88 -3.20
C ILE A 27 -8.37 12.83 -3.27
N THR A 28 -8.91 12.42 -4.41
CA THR A 28 -10.35 12.21 -4.59
C THR A 28 -10.78 10.82 -4.11
N CYS A 29 -12.09 10.62 -3.95
CA CYS A 29 -12.63 9.28 -3.67
C CYS A 29 -12.31 8.28 -4.78
N TYR A 30 -12.14 8.75 -6.02
CA TYR A 30 -11.77 7.90 -7.15
C TYR A 30 -10.32 7.40 -7.00
N ASP A 31 -9.40 8.28 -6.62
CA ASP A 31 -7.98 7.94 -6.45
C ASP A 31 -7.79 6.90 -5.34
N LEU A 32 -8.47 7.10 -4.21
CA LEU A 32 -8.51 6.09 -3.14
C LEU A 32 -9.11 4.78 -3.63
N TYR A 33 -10.19 4.82 -4.41
CA TYR A 33 -10.82 3.61 -4.93
C TYR A 33 -9.88 2.84 -5.88
N GLN A 34 -9.20 3.53 -6.80
CA GLN A 34 -8.23 2.90 -7.69
C GLN A 34 -7.03 2.35 -6.92
N TYR A 35 -6.50 3.12 -5.97
CA TYR A 35 -5.41 2.68 -5.10
C TYR A 35 -5.78 1.37 -4.38
N TRP A 36 -6.91 1.32 -3.69
CA TRP A 36 -7.34 0.11 -2.97
C TRP A 36 -7.60 -1.07 -3.89
N LYS A 37 -8.15 -0.82 -5.08
CA LYS A 37 -8.36 -1.87 -6.09
C LYS A 37 -7.03 -2.48 -6.56
N GLU A 38 -5.98 -1.67 -6.69
CA GLU A 38 -4.66 -2.17 -7.05
C GLU A 38 -3.99 -2.93 -5.89
N GLN A 39 -4.15 -2.46 -4.65
CA GLN A 39 -3.70 -3.17 -3.46
C GLN A 39 -4.38 -4.55 -3.32
N GLU A 40 -5.69 -4.62 -3.59
CA GLU A 40 -6.44 -5.88 -3.58
C GLU A 40 -5.88 -6.87 -4.62
N LYS A 41 -5.59 -6.43 -5.85
CA LYS A 41 -4.97 -7.30 -6.87
C LYS A 41 -3.60 -7.83 -6.45
N ARG A 42 -2.76 -6.98 -5.86
CA ARG A 42 -1.42 -7.38 -5.36
C ARG A 42 -1.54 -8.43 -4.27
N LEU A 43 -2.48 -8.24 -3.34
CA LEU A 43 -2.79 -9.20 -2.30
C LEU A 43 -3.27 -10.54 -2.89
N GLN A 44 -4.20 -10.51 -3.85
CA GLN A 44 -4.68 -11.73 -4.52
C GLN A 44 -3.54 -12.48 -5.21
N HIS A 45 -2.67 -11.75 -5.93
CA HIS A 45 -1.51 -12.35 -6.58
C HIS A 45 -0.55 -13.00 -5.60
N MET A 46 -0.30 -12.37 -4.45
CA MET A 46 0.49 -12.97 -3.38
C MET A 46 -0.17 -14.23 -2.84
N ILE A 47 -1.46 -14.19 -2.52
CA ILE A 47 -2.21 -15.36 -2.06
C ILE A 47 -2.09 -16.52 -3.05
N GLU A 48 -2.21 -16.26 -4.36
CA GLU A 48 -2.03 -17.28 -5.41
C GLU A 48 -0.62 -17.90 -5.39
N ILE A 49 0.42 -17.07 -5.24
CA ILE A 49 1.82 -17.54 -5.16
C ILE A 49 2.02 -18.42 -3.93
N TYR A 50 1.62 -17.97 -2.73
CA TYR A 50 1.81 -18.73 -1.50
C TYR A 50 0.97 -20.00 -1.46
N HIS A 51 -0.24 -19.98 -2.04
CA HIS A 51 -1.07 -21.16 -2.20
C HIS A 51 -0.36 -22.25 -3.03
N TYR A 52 0.41 -21.85 -4.05
CA TYR A 52 1.23 -22.77 -4.84
C TYR A 52 2.45 -23.31 -4.08
N HIS A 53 2.96 -22.55 -3.10
CA HIS A 53 4.18 -22.87 -2.35
C HIS A 53 3.95 -23.54 -0.97
N ILE A 54 2.71 -23.88 -0.59
CA ILE A 54 2.34 -24.53 0.69
C ILE A 54 2.68 -23.65 1.92
N GLU A 55 2.98 -22.38 1.72
CA GLU A 55 3.17 -21.43 2.83
C GLU A 55 1.81 -20.77 3.16
N GLU A 56 1.32 -20.98 4.38
CA GLU A 56 0.02 -20.39 4.83
C GLU A 56 0.19 -19.00 5.46
N PHE A 57 1.39 -18.43 5.45
CA PHE A 57 1.69 -17.18 6.14
C PHE A 57 2.23 -16.13 5.17
N ILE A 58 1.72 -14.90 5.29
CA ILE A 58 2.28 -13.73 4.61
C ILE A 58 3.27 -13.08 5.58
N HIS A 59 4.54 -12.95 5.17
CA HIS A 59 5.52 -12.26 6.00
C HIS A 59 5.29 -10.75 5.98
N PHE A 60 5.61 -10.09 7.09
CA PHE A 60 5.50 -8.64 7.21
C PHE A 60 6.30 -7.90 6.11
N GLU A 61 7.45 -8.45 5.72
CA GLU A 61 8.31 -7.92 4.66
C GLU A 61 7.61 -7.87 3.29
N ASP A 62 6.70 -8.80 3.04
CA ASP A 62 5.94 -8.85 1.78
C ASP A 62 4.79 -7.84 1.77
N ILE A 63 4.23 -7.52 2.94
CA ILE A 63 3.20 -6.47 3.09
C ILE A 63 3.82 -5.08 2.92
N ILE A 64 5.02 -4.84 3.46
CA ILE A 64 5.70 -3.54 3.34
C ILE A 64 6.04 -3.19 1.90
N ARG A 65 6.27 -4.18 1.03
CA ARG A 65 6.52 -3.95 -0.41
C ARG A 65 5.28 -3.53 -1.21
N GLN A 66 4.09 -3.60 -0.63
CA GLN A 66 2.84 -3.22 -1.30
C GLN A 66 2.48 -1.75 -1.11
N MET A 67 2.95 -1.12 -0.03
CA MET A 67 2.75 0.30 0.28
C MET A 67 3.87 1.17 -0.30
#